data_AF-A0A962V6A5-F1
#
_entry.id   AF-A0A962V6A5-F1
#
_cell.length_a   1.000
_cell.length_b   1.000
_cell.length_c   1.000
_cell.angle_alpha   90.00
_cell.angle_beta   90.00
_cell.angle_gamma   90.00
#
_symmetry.space_group_name_H-M   'P 1'
#
loop_
_entity.id
_entity.type
_entity.pdbx_description
1 polymer ?
#
loop_
_entity_poly.entity_id
_entity_poly.type
_entity_poly.pdbx_seq_one_letter_code
_entity_poly.pdbx_strand_id
1 'polypeptide(L)'
;APYLLEIPRPLLEQNTLEYGLDLFERLQARVVLLAGAHPEANLDNSANLTAADSPASVFNLVNEVFLREAGAAPWLAISTRAFANQPEHTIEADALLSYLDSDFGTQLSSPLTAQVLELLQADGMQVRPVQGDPATAGYEALFLPQVRYLAATRNKGFMTLWLSPQLRASYRDQTDYRVQVDQFQALGLAVLNADLLDYAAPRVIAAPLPEALLDAVLAYIDSADIVLLDQLQREWPTWQPQYLLDTDSGMAFLLLSDNTGHLGLIAQLAPRNMARKVSPLVQATSAIADFKQQQQALLYFQD
;
A
#
# COMPACT_ATOMS: atom_id res chain seq x y z
N ALA A 1 -9.90 18.32 2.66
CA ALA A 1 -10.07 18.11 4.12
C ALA A 1 -8.88 18.68 4.90
N PRO A 2 -8.94 18.86 6.23
CA PRO A 2 -7.87 19.47 7.03
C PRO A 2 -6.79 18.46 7.47
N TYR A 3 -6.15 17.83 6.49
CA TYR A 3 -5.07 16.88 6.69
C TYR A 3 -3.78 17.35 6.03
N LEU A 4 -2.69 17.21 6.76
CA LEU A 4 -1.32 17.32 6.26
C LEU A 4 -0.71 15.92 6.35
N LEU A 5 -0.14 15.43 5.25
CA LEU A 5 0.53 14.15 5.20
C LEU A 5 2.06 14.33 5.14
N GLU A 6 2.79 13.53 5.90
CA GLU A 6 4.24 13.52 5.99
C GLU A 6 4.80 12.15 5.63
N ILE A 7 5.72 12.13 4.67
CA ILE A 7 6.45 10.92 4.27
C ILE A 7 7.94 11.21 4.42
N PRO A 8 8.51 11.00 5.63
CA PRO A 8 9.85 11.49 5.96
C PRO A 8 10.98 10.58 5.48
N ARG A 9 10.69 9.34 5.05
CA ARG A 9 11.69 8.35 4.63
C ARG A 9 11.27 7.52 3.40
N PRO A 10 10.74 8.14 2.33
CA PRO A 10 10.14 7.42 1.20
C PRO A 10 11.15 6.52 0.45
N LEU A 11 12.44 6.88 0.46
CA LEU A 11 13.50 6.14 -0.22
C LEU A 11 14.06 4.95 0.59
N LEU A 12 13.93 5.00 1.92
CA LEU A 12 14.45 3.95 2.83
C LEU A 12 13.33 2.98 3.24
N GLU A 13 12.17 3.55 3.60
CA GLU A 13 11.01 2.80 4.07
C GLU A 13 10.14 2.45 2.85
N GLN A 14 10.46 1.32 2.21
CA GLN A 14 9.80 0.85 0.98
C GLN A 14 8.28 0.93 1.06
N ASN A 15 7.64 1.37 -0.02
CA ASN A 15 6.18 1.47 -0.20
C ASN A 15 5.45 2.38 0.80
N THR A 16 6.17 3.17 1.61
CA THR A 16 5.55 4.20 2.46
C THR A 16 5.14 5.44 1.67
N LEU A 17 5.81 5.73 0.55
CA LEU A 17 5.44 6.80 -0.37
C LEU A 17 4.09 6.51 -1.00
N GLU A 18 3.94 5.33 -1.58
CA GLU A 18 2.76 4.86 -2.31
C GLU A 18 1.55 4.80 -1.37
N TYR A 19 1.72 4.17 -0.20
CA TYR A 19 0.68 4.18 0.85
C TYR A 19 0.29 5.60 1.25
N GLY A 20 1.28 6.47 1.46
CA GLY A 20 1.00 7.85 1.82
C GLY A 20 0.23 8.58 0.74
N LEU A 21 0.61 8.45 -0.54
CA LEU A 21 -0.10 9.08 -1.63
C LEU A 21 -1.55 8.56 -1.77
N ASP A 22 -1.79 7.25 -1.63
CA ASP A 22 -3.16 6.70 -1.56
C ASP A 22 -3.96 7.34 -0.42
N LEU A 23 -3.37 7.40 0.78
CA LEU A 23 -4.03 8.02 1.94
C LEU A 23 -4.30 9.52 1.71
N PHE A 24 -3.38 10.23 1.05
CA PHE A 24 -3.54 11.64 0.69
C PHE A 24 -4.77 11.85 -0.19
N GLU A 25 -4.91 11.03 -1.24
CA GLU A 25 -6.03 11.12 -2.19
C GLU A 25 -7.36 10.78 -1.51
N ARG A 26 -7.40 9.69 -0.75
CA ARG A 26 -8.62 9.20 -0.10
C ARG A 26 -9.11 10.10 1.03
N LEU A 27 -8.20 10.71 1.79
CA LEU A 27 -8.55 11.74 2.76
C LEU A 27 -8.86 13.09 2.11
N GLN A 28 -8.58 13.25 0.81
CA GLN A 28 -8.56 14.55 0.13
C GLN A 28 -7.73 15.56 0.94
N ALA A 29 -6.56 15.12 1.38
CA ALA A 29 -5.63 15.92 2.16
C ALA A 29 -5.19 17.15 1.35
N ARG A 30 -4.76 18.20 2.05
CA ARG A 30 -4.44 19.50 1.42
C ARG A 30 -2.96 19.73 1.23
N VAL A 31 -2.14 19.05 2.03
CA VAL A 31 -0.68 19.20 2.04
C VAL A 31 -0.05 17.83 2.10
N VAL A 32 1.00 17.64 1.32
CA VAL A 32 1.89 16.49 1.40
C VAL A 32 3.33 17.00 1.51
N LEU A 33 4.07 16.48 2.48
CA LEU A 33 5.49 16.72 2.68
C LEU A 33 6.24 15.44 2.37
N LEU A 34 7.13 15.49 1.38
CA LEU A 34 7.93 14.36 0.92
C LEU A 34 9.40 14.65 1.18
N ALA A 35 10.10 13.72 1.83
CA ALA A 35 11.55 13.82 1.96
C ALA A 35 12.22 13.45 0.64
N GLY A 36 13.09 14.33 0.13
CA GLY A 36 13.78 14.13 -1.14
C GLY A 36 15.11 13.38 -1.07
N ALA A 37 15.58 13.05 0.13
CA ALA A 37 16.90 12.44 0.34
C ALA A 37 16.82 11.18 1.22
N HIS A 38 17.75 10.26 1.00
CA HIS A 38 17.94 9.11 1.89
C HIS A 38 18.41 9.61 3.27
N PRO A 39 17.96 9.03 4.40
CA PRO A 39 18.35 9.49 5.74
C PRO A 39 19.87 9.52 5.99
N GLU A 40 20.61 8.65 5.29
CA GLU A 40 22.06 8.54 5.36
C GLU A 40 22.80 9.31 4.24
N ALA A 41 22.11 10.16 3.47
CA ALA A 41 22.73 10.89 2.37
C ALA A 41 23.84 11.85 2.83
N ASN A 42 23.74 12.36 4.07
CA ASN A 42 24.76 13.20 4.69
C ASN A 42 25.43 12.45 5.84
N LEU A 43 26.77 12.51 5.91
CA LEU A 43 27.58 11.83 6.93
C LEU A 43 27.32 12.32 8.36
N ASP A 44 26.77 13.52 8.51
CA ASP A 44 26.43 14.15 9.79
C ASP A 44 24.98 13.85 10.24
N ASN A 45 24.27 12.92 9.56
CA ASN A 45 22.88 12.54 9.83
C ASN A 45 21.86 13.68 9.61
N SER A 46 22.26 14.81 9.01
CA SER A 46 21.37 15.97 8.77
C SER A 46 20.25 15.69 7.76
N ALA A 47 20.38 14.65 6.93
CA ALA A 47 19.33 14.20 6.02
C ALA A 47 18.24 13.36 6.71
N ASN A 48 18.47 12.92 7.95
CA ASN A 48 17.51 12.10 8.70
C ASN A 48 16.51 13.00 9.42
N LEU A 49 15.37 13.24 8.77
CA LEU A 49 14.32 14.16 9.23
C LEU A 49 13.60 13.70 10.51
N THR A 50 13.80 12.46 10.94
CA THR A 50 13.14 11.87 12.11
C THR A 50 14.09 11.70 13.29
N ALA A 51 15.37 12.08 13.15
CA ALA A 51 16.32 12.04 14.25
C ALA A 51 15.97 13.13 15.27
N ALA A 52 16.04 12.83 16.57
CA ALA A 52 15.69 13.81 17.60
C ALA A 52 16.64 15.02 17.61
N ASP A 53 17.88 14.84 17.18
CA ASP A 53 18.89 15.88 17.01
C ASP A 53 18.91 16.46 15.58
N SER A 54 17.97 16.06 14.72
CA SER A 54 17.92 16.48 13.33
C SER A 54 17.89 18.01 13.21
N PRO A 55 18.76 18.60 12.37
CA PRO A 55 18.80 20.04 12.17
C PRO A 55 17.51 20.58 11.54
N ALA A 56 17.31 21.89 11.65
CA ALA A 56 16.22 22.59 10.98
C ALA A 56 16.27 22.30 9.47
N SER A 57 15.24 21.62 8.98
CA SER A 57 15.07 21.27 7.57
C SER A 57 13.87 22.03 6.99
N VAL A 58 13.84 22.20 5.67
CA VAL A 58 12.66 22.78 4.99
C VAL A 58 11.42 21.93 5.28
N PHE A 59 11.57 20.61 5.38
CA PHE A 59 10.48 19.70 5.74
C PHE A 59 9.87 20.06 7.11
N ASN A 60 10.70 20.13 8.15
CA ASN A 60 10.23 20.44 9.51
C ASN A 60 9.72 21.89 9.59
N LEU A 61 10.40 22.83 8.94
CA LEU A 61 9.98 24.23 8.91
C LEU A 61 8.61 24.41 8.25
N VAL A 62 8.35 23.71 7.15
CA VAL A 62 7.04 23.78 6.48
C VAL A 62 5.95 23.21 7.40
N ASN A 63 6.18 22.08 8.07
CA ASN A 63 5.23 21.56 9.07
C ASN A 63 4.94 22.61 10.16
N GLU A 64 5.99 23.18 10.76
CA GLU A 64 5.84 24.20 11.81
C GLU A 64 5.08 25.44 11.35
N VAL A 65 5.50 26.03 10.23
CA VAL A 65 4.85 27.23 9.66
C VAL A 65 3.42 26.91 9.28
N PHE A 66 3.16 25.75 8.67
CA PHE A 66 1.82 25.37 8.27
C PHE A 66 0.87 25.25 9.47
N LEU A 67 1.28 24.50 10.51
CA LEU A 67 0.47 24.33 11.72
C LEU A 67 0.23 25.66 12.44
N ARG A 68 1.19 26.59 12.40
CA ARG A 68 1.07 27.95 12.95
C ARG A 68 0.07 28.80 12.15
N GLU A 69 0.26 28.90 10.83
CA GLU A 69 -0.57 29.76 9.97
C GLU A 69 -2.00 29.23 9.82
N ALA A 70 -2.23 27.94 10.09
CA ALA A 70 -3.56 27.36 10.22
C ALA A 70 -4.38 27.91 11.41
N GLY A 71 -3.76 28.66 12.33
CA GLY A 71 -4.44 29.31 13.45
C GLY A 71 -5.17 28.30 14.35
N ALA A 72 -6.42 28.60 14.71
CA ALA A 72 -7.24 27.74 15.57
C ALA A 72 -8.06 26.68 14.81
N ALA A 73 -7.99 26.64 13.48
CA ALA A 73 -8.73 25.65 12.69
C ALA A 73 -8.23 24.23 13.02
N PRO A 74 -9.11 23.22 13.11
CA PRO A 74 -8.66 21.86 13.41
C PRO A 74 -7.83 21.31 12.26
N TRP A 75 -6.69 20.70 12.55
CA TRP A 75 -5.86 19.98 11.56
C TRP A 75 -5.24 18.74 12.18
N LEU A 76 -5.06 17.71 11.35
CA LEU A 76 -4.32 16.51 11.71
C LEU A 76 -3.13 16.34 10.76
N ALA A 77 -1.92 16.37 11.32
CA ALA A 77 -0.71 15.92 10.64
C ALA A 77 -0.61 14.39 10.77
N ILE A 78 -0.37 13.70 9.66
CA ILE A 78 -0.26 12.24 9.62
C ILE A 78 1.11 11.89 9.02
N SER A 79 1.93 11.15 9.76
CA SER A 79 3.23 10.64 9.30
C SER A 79 3.12 9.16 8.97
N THR A 80 3.46 8.77 7.74
CA THR A 80 3.47 7.36 7.33
C THR A 80 4.87 6.79 7.46
N ARG A 81 5.00 5.68 8.19
CA ARG A 81 6.28 5.06 8.55
C ARG A 81 6.24 3.55 8.40
N ALA A 82 7.37 2.91 8.17
CA ALA A 82 7.46 1.45 8.19
C ALA A 82 7.74 0.90 9.61
N PHE A 83 7.25 -0.31 9.90
CA PHE A 83 7.72 -1.07 11.07
C PHE A 83 9.25 -1.18 11.08
N ALA A 84 9.83 -1.08 12.28
CA ALA A 84 11.23 -1.38 12.46
C ALA A 84 11.46 -2.88 12.18
N ASN A 85 12.56 -3.21 11.51
CA ASN A 85 12.95 -4.59 11.28
C ASN A 85 13.54 -5.17 12.57
N GLN A 86 12.68 -5.66 13.48
CA GLN A 86 13.07 -6.28 14.74
C GLN A 86 12.74 -7.77 14.71
N PRO A 87 13.73 -8.67 14.54
CA PRO A 87 13.50 -10.11 14.40
C PRO A 87 12.85 -10.75 15.64
N GLU A 88 13.00 -10.13 16.80
CA GLU A 88 12.63 -10.71 18.10
C GLU A 88 11.18 -10.37 18.51
N HIS A 89 10.49 -9.53 17.74
CA HIS A 89 9.15 -9.05 18.06
C HIS A 89 8.24 -9.07 16.83
N THR A 90 7.34 -10.06 16.77
CA THR A 90 6.25 -10.07 15.80
C THR A 90 5.11 -9.20 16.32
N ILE A 91 4.74 -8.17 15.56
CA ILE A 91 3.58 -7.33 15.83
C ILE A 91 2.41 -7.89 15.01
N GLU A 92 1.40 -8.44 15.68
CA GLU A 92 0.16 -8.92 15.06
C GLU A 92 -0.80 -7.73 14.80
N ALA A 93 -0.42 -6.85 13.88
CA ALA A 93 -1.24 -5.75 13.39
C ALA A 93 -0.78 -5.33 11.99
N ASP A 94 -1.71 -4.88 11.15
CA ASP A 94 -1.40 -4.31 9.84
C ASP A 94 -0.83 -2.90 9.98
N ALA A 95 -1.29 -2.17 11.00
CA ALA A 95 -0.77 -0.85 11.32
C ALA A 95 -0.76 -0.59 12.84
N LEU A 96 0.27 0.12 13.31
CA LEU A 96 0.26 0.76 14.63
C LEU A 96 -0.03 2.24 14.50
N LEU A 97 -0.85 2.75 15.41
CA LEU A 97 -1.24 4.16 15.43
C LEU A 97 -0.72 4.82 16.71
N SER A 98 0.21 5.75 16.56
CA SER A 98 0.61 6.67 17.64
C SER A 98 -0.04 8.02 17.42
N TYR A 99 -0.56 8.64 18.47
CA TYR A 99 -1.27 9.92 18.38
C TYR A 99 -0.94 10.83 19.56
N LEU A 100 -0.83 12.13 19.25
CA LEU A 100 -0.71 13.22 20.21
C LEU A 100 -1.56 14.40 19.73
N ASP A 101 -2.24 15.08 20.66
CA ASP A 101 -2.85 16.39 20.40
C ASP A 101 -1.98 17.56 20.92
N SER A 102 -2.46 18.80 20.75
CA SER A 102 -1.78 20.01 21.22
C SER A 102 -1.53 20.07 22.74
N ASP A 103 -2.28 19.30 23.52
CA ASP A 103 -2.10 19.17 24.97
C ASP A 103 -1.31 17.90 25.34
N PHE A 104 -0.70 17.23 24.36
CA PHE A 104 -0.05 15.91 24.47
C PHE A 104 -0.98 14.80 24.99
N GLY A 105 -2.29 14.96 24.82
CA GLY A 105 -3.26 13.90 24.99
C GLY A 105 -3.08 12.81 23.94
N THR A 106 -3.19 11.56 24.35
CA THR A 106 -3.07 10.38 23.48
C THR A 106 -4.42 9.80 23.07
N GLN A 107 -5.52 10.44 23.45
CA GLN A 107 -6.87 9.94 23.18
C GLN A 107 -7.29 10.26 21.74
N LEU A 108 -7.74 9.23 21.01
CA LEU A 108 -8.26 9.33 19.64
C LEU A 108 -9.71 9.82 19.62
N SER A 109 -9.96 11.02 20.16
CA SER A 109 -11.33 11.54 20.38
C SER A 109 -11.77 12.57 19.34
N SER A 110 -10.91 12.96 18.40
CA SER A 110 -11.25 13.98 17.41
C SER A 110 -12.02 13.41 16.21
N PRO A 111 -12.89 14.20 15.55
CA PRO A 111 -13.52 13.79 14.30
C PRO A 111 -12.51 13.45 13.20
N LEU A 112 -11.36 14.15 13.17
CA LEU A 112 -10.32 13.91 12.17
C LEU A 112 -9.65 12.54 12.36
N THR A 113 -9.40 12.14 13.61
CA THR A 113 -8.87 10.81 13.94
C THR A 113 -9.89 9.71 13.68
N ALA A 114 -11.18 9.97 13.94
CA ALA A 114 -12.26 9.02 13.65
C ALA A 114 -12.36 8.71 12.16
N GLN A 115 -12.32 9.73 11.29
CA GLN A 115 -12.36 9.54 9.83
C GLN A 115 -11.17 8.72 9.32
N VAL A 116 -9.96 8.91 9.88
CA VAL A 116 -8.80 8.08 9.52
C VAL A 116 -9.03 6.63 9.95
N LEU A 117 -9.52 6.39 11.16
CA LEU A 117 -9.82 5.04 11.64
C LEU A 117 -10.88 4.34 10.80
N GLU A 118 -11.96 5.04 10.43
CA GLU A 118 -13.01 4.50 9.56
C GLU A 118 -12.45 4.09 8.19
N LEU A 119 -11.56 4.90 7.62
CA LEU A 119 -10.90 4.60 6.35
C LEU A 119 -10.04 3.34 6.46
N LEU A 120 -9.21 3.22 7.51
CA LEU A 120 -8.37 2.05 7.72
C LEU A 120 -9.21 0.78 7.99
N GLN A 121 -10.30 0.90 8.73
CA GLN A 121 -11.23 -0.22 8.98
C GLN A 121 -11.97 -0.65 7.72
N ALA A 122 -12.35 0.30 6.85
CA ALA A 122 -12.97 0.00 5.56
C ALA A 122 -12.04 -0.79 4.65
N ASP A 123 -10.73 -0.65 4.81
CA ASP A 123 -9.71 -1.45 4.12
C ASP A 123 -9.49 -2.84 4.74
N GLY A 124 -10.22 -3.17 5.80
CA GLY A 124 -10.07 -4.43 6.53
C GLY A 124 -8.79 -4.50 7.36
N MET A 125 -8.13 -3.38 7.64
CA MET A 125 -6.87 -3.37 8.37
C MET A 125 -7.07 -3.62 9.87
N GLN A 126 -6.22 -4.47 10.45
CA GLN A 126 -6.06 -4.62 11.88
C GLN A 126 -5.17 -3.50 12.42
N VAL A 127 -5.81 -2.43 12.89
CA VAL A 127 -5.12 -1.28 13.47
C VAL A 127 -5.04 -1.40 14.99
N ARG A 128 -3.85 -1.22 15.55
CA ARG A 128 -3.62 -1.23 17.00
C ARG A 128 -3.04 0.12 17.47
N PRO A 129 -3.61 0.76 18.49
CA PRO A 129 -3.02 1.97 19.07
C PRO A 129 -1.73 1.64 19.83
N VAL A 130 -0.75 2.54 19.77
CA VAL A 130 0.48 2.48 20.57
C VAL A 130 0.15 2.93 22.00
N GLN A 131 0.26 2.02 22.96
CA GLN A 131 -0.12 2.26 24.37
C GLN A 131 1.04 2.06 25.35
N GLY A 132 2.27 1.94 24.86
CA GLY A 132 3.47 1.78 25.68
C GLY A 132 3.64 0.38 26.28
N ASP A 133 2.94 -0.62 25.74
CA ASP A 133 3.17 -2.02 26.06
C ASP A 133 4.43 -2.55 25.35
N PRO A 134 5.06 -3.64 25.83
CA PRO A 134 6.32 -4.14 25.25
C PRO A 134 6.26 -4.43 23.74
N ALA A 135 5.10 -4.77 23.18
CA ALA A 135 4.97 -5.04 21.74
C ALA A 135 4.92 -3.77 20.89
N THR A 136 4.61 -2.60 21.49
CA THR A 136 4.53 -1.31 20.80
C THR A 136 5.62 -0.32 21.21
N ALA A 137 6.56 -0.76 22.06
CA ALA A 137 7.69 0.05 22.51
C ALA A 137 8.56 0.50 21.32
N GLY A 138 8.86 1.80 21.25
CA GLY A 138 9.65 2.40 20.18
C GLY A 138 8.83 2.93 19.00
N TYR A 139 7.50 2.74 19.02
CA TYR A 139 6.57 3.26 18.02
C TYR A 139 5.86 4.56 18.47
N GLU A 140 6.32 5.19 19.55
CA GLU A 140 5.73 6.42 20.06
C GLU A 140 6.07 7.65 19.20
N ALA A 141 5.09 8.54 19.00
CA ALA A 141 5.27 9.78 18.24
C ALA A 141 6.11 10.84 18.99
N LEU A 142 6.23 10.75 20.33
CA LEU A 142 6.77 11.80 21.19
C LEU A 142 8.20 12.24 20.83
N PHE A 143 8.99 11.34 20.23
CA PHE A 143 10.40 11.59 19.93
C PHE A 143 10.64 12.18 18.53
N LEU A 144 9.58 12.42 17.75
CA LEU A 144 9.67 12.96 16.40
C LEU A 144 9.82 14.50 16.42
N PRO A 145 10.75 15.08 15.64
CA PRO A 145 10.89 16.54 15.53
C PRO A 145 9.60 17.26 15.16
N GLN A 146 8.76 16.63 14.34
CA GLN A 146 7.51 17.18 13.82
C GLN A 146 6.45 17.37 14.93
N VAL A 147 6.55 16.62 16.03
CA VAL A 147 5.66 16.75 17.20
C VAL A 147 6.05 17.93 18.09
N ARG A 148 7.30 18.39 18.06
CA ARG A 148 7.81 19.40 19.01
C ARG A 148 7.03 20.70 18.98
N TYR A 149 6.54 21.09 17.81
CA TYR A 149 5.78 22.31 17.65
C TYR A 149 4.32 22.19 18.06
N LEU A 150 3.79 20.97 18.26
CA LEU A 150 2.38 20.73 18.54
C LEU A 150 1.90 21.46 19.80
N ALA A 151 2.74 21.53 20.84
CA ALA A 151 2.48 22.28 22.07
C ALA A 151 2.29 23.81 21.88
N ALA A 152 2.84 24.36 20.79
CA ALA A 152 2.71 25.77 20.46
C ALA A 152 1.47 26.06 19.60
N THR A 153 0.62 25.05 19.35
CA THR A 153 -0.56 25.14 18.50
C THR A 153 -1.84 24.92 19.30
N ARG A 154 -3.00 25.05 18.65
CA ARG A 154 -4.32 24.75 19.23
C ARG A 154 -5.16 23.95 18.24
N ASN A 155 -5.94 23.01 18.75
CA ASN A 155 -6.80 22.14 17.95
C ASN A 155 -6.02 21.39 16.86
N LYS A 156 -4.79 20.98 17.15
CA LYS A 156 -3.98 20.20 16.21
C LYS A 156 -3.76 18.81 16.77
N GLY A 157 -3.72 17.83 15.89
CA GLY A 157 -3.27 16.48 16.19
C GLY A 157 -2.07 16.12 15.33
N PHE A 158 -1.27 15.20 15.84
CA PHE A 158 -0.22 14.51 15.11
C PHE A 158 -0.44 13.01 15.26
N MET A 159 -0.43 12.28 14.15
CA MET A 159 -0.59 10.84 14.11
C MET A 159 0.59 10.22 13.35
N THR A 160 1.20 9.17 13.89
CA THR A 160 2.08 8.29 13.13
C THR A 160 1.36 7.00 12.81
N LEU A 161 1.26 6.68 11.52
CA LEU A 161 0.83 5.39 11.01
C LEU A 161 2.07 4.57 10.70
N TRP A 162 2.37 3.60 11.55
CA TRP A 162 3.42 2.63 11.33
C TRP A 162 2.83 1.42 10.60
N LEU A 163 3.42 1.02 9.49
CA LEU A 163 2.84 0.07 8.55
C LEU A 163 3.63 -1.23 8.52
N SER A 164 2.94 -2.36 8.60
CA SER A 164 3.54 -3.68 8.51
C SER A 164 4.18 -3.91 7.13
N PRO A 165 5.21 -4.77 7.04
CA PRO A 165 5.78 -5.19 5.76
C PRO A 165 4.72 -5.77 4.80
N GLN A 166 3.78 -6.57 5.32
CA GLN A 166 2.72 -7.19 4.54
C GLN A 166 1.78 -6.15 3.93
N LEU A 167 1.33 -5.18 4.75
CA LEU A 167 0.46 -4.11 4.26
C LEU A 167 1.15 -3.30 3.16
N ARG A 168 2.40 -2.88 3.42
CA ARG A 168 3.21 -2.12 2.47
C ARG A 168 3.49 -2.90 1.17
N ALA A 169 3.62 -4.22 1.22
CA ALA A 169 3.80 -5.03 0.03
C ALA A 169 2.58 -5.00 -0.93
N SER A 170 1.39 -4.62 -0.46
CA SER A 170 0.22 -4.41 -1.34
C SER A 170 0.24 -3.07 -2.09
N TYR A 171 1.08 -2.12 -1.67
CA TYR A 171 1.25 -0.79 -2.30
C TYR A 171 2.55 -0.73 -3.12
N ARG A 172 2.99 -1.85 -3.69
CA ARG A 172 4.18 -1.90 -4.56
C ARG A 172 3.98 -1.00 -5.77
N ASP A 173 4.94 -0.10 -6.06
CA ASP A 173 4.96 0.68 -7.31
C ASP A 173 6.37 0.90 -7.91
N GLN A 174 6.38 1.17 -9.22
CA GLN A 174 7.44 1.47 -10.22
C GLN A 174 8.73 0.62 -10.27
N THR A 175 9.40 0.36 -9.16
CA THR A 175 10.68 -0.37 -9.16
C THR A 175 10.44 -1.88 -9.29
N ASP A 176 9.44 -2.39 -8.57
CA ASP A 176 8.97 -3.77 -8.71
C ASP A 176 8.21 -3.98 -10.03
N TYR A 177 7.49 -2.96 -10.51
CA TYR A 177 6.91 -2.94 -11.88
C TYR A 177 8.00 -3.22 -12.91
N ARG A 178 9.14 -2.54 -12.85
CA ARG A 178 10.25 -2.76 -13.79
C ARG A 178 10.76 -4.20 -13.72
N VAL A 179 11.00 -4.73 -12.52
CA VAL A 179 11.48 -6.11 -12.37
C VAL A 179 10.46 -7.12 -12.91
N GLN A 180 9.17 -6.98 -12.59
CA GLN A 180 8.12 -7.86 -13.10
C GLN A 180 7.96 -7.72 -14.62
N VAL A 181 7.93 -6.50 -15.15
CA VAL A 181 7.87 -6.26 -16.59
C VAL A 181 9.08 -6.87 -17.30
N ASP A 182 10.29 -6.72 -16.73
CA ASP A 182 11.50 -7.32 -17.26
C ASP A 182 11.42 -8.87 -17.25
N GLN A 183 10.85 -9.48 -16.20
CA GLN A 183 10.61 -10.93 -16.15
C GLN A 183 9.67 -11.38 -17.27
N PHE A 184 8.53 -10.69 -17.45
CA PHE A 184 7.57 -11.04 -18.50
C PHE A 184 8.17 -10.82 -19.89
N GLN A 185 8.86 -9.71 -20.12
CA GLN A 185 9.52 -9.41 -21.39
C GLN A 185 10.65 -10.40 -21.70
N ALA A 186 11.42 -10.84 -20.70
CA ALA A 186 12.47 -11.84 -20.86
C ALA A 186 11.92 -13.19 -21.33
N LEU A 187 10.67 -13.51 -20.95
CA LEU A 187 9.95 -14.71 -21.41
C LEU A 187 9.10 -14.46 -22.67
N GLY A 188 9.22 -13.28 -23.30
CA GLY A 188 8.47 -12.92 -24.50
C GLY A 188 6.95 -12.76 -24.28
N LEU A 189 6.53 -12.53 -23.03
CA LEU A 189 5.13 -12.36 -22.67
C LEU A 189 4.63 -10.95 -22.99
N ALA A 190 3.35 -10.85 -23.33
CA ALA A 190 2.71 -9.57 -23.57
C ALA A 190 2.59 -8.76 -22.27
N VAL A 191 2.94 -7.47 -22.35
CA VAL A 191 2.79 -6.49 -21.28
C VAL A 191 1.82 -5.43 -21.75
N LEU A 192 0.73 -5.24 -21.01
CA LEU A 192 -0.38 -4.37 -21.33
C LEU A 192 -0.52 -3.28 -20.28
N ASN A 193 -0.96 -2.11 -20.72
CA ASN A 193 -1.31 -0.99 -19.84
C ASN A 193 -2.71 -0.52 -20.24
N ALA A 194 -3.72 -0.91 -19.46
CA ALA A 194 -5.13 -0.71 -19.77
C ALA A 194 -5.98 -0.82 -18.50
N ASP A 195 -7.18 -0.26 -18.50
CA ASP A 195 -8.14 -0.51 -17.42
C ASP A 195 -8.58 -1.99 -17.44
N LEU A 196 -8.46 -2.66 -16.29
CA LEU A 196 -8.74 -4.09 -16.16
C LEU A 196 -10.21 -4.41 -16.49
N LEU A 197 -11.14 -3.57 -16.05
CA LEU A 197 -12.57 -3.81 -16.23
C LEU A 197 -12.94 -3.65 -17.72
N ASP A 198 -12.48 -2.57 -18.35
CA ASP A 198 -12.67 -2.33 -19.79
C ASP A 198 -11.99 -3.40 -20.64
N TYR A 199 -10.84 -3.91 -20.20
CA TYR A 199 -10.14 -4.99 -20.88
C TYR A 199 -10.86 -6.34 -20.73
N ALA A 200 -11.29 -6.70 -19.53
CA ALA A 200 -11.83 -8.03 -19.24
C ALA A 200 -13.33 -8.16 -19.57
N ALA A 201 -14.14 -7.13 -19.37
CA ALA A 201 -15.59 -7.17 -19.56
C ALA A 201 -16.07 -7.60 -20.97
N PRO A 202 -15.44 -7.19 -22.10
CA PRO A 202 -15.90 -7.58 -23.42
C PRO A 202 -15.45 -8.99 -23.84
N ARG A 203 -14.60 -9.67 -23.06
CA ARG A 203 -14.06 -10.97 -23.44
C ARG A 203 -15.01 -12.10 -23.11
N VAL A 204 -15.07 -13.08 -24.01
CA VAL A 204 -15.66 -14.39 -23.69
C VAL A 204 -14.77 -15.05 -22.65
N ILE A 205 -15.41 -15.66 -21.65
CA ILE A 205 -14.72 -16.29 -20.54
C ILE A 205 -14.58 -17.79 -20.81
N ALA A 206 -13.39 -18.33 -20.57
CA ALA A 206 -13.10 -19.76 -20.71
C ALA A 206 -13.19 -20.47 -19.35
N ALA A 207 -13.93 -21.59 -19.33
CA ALA A 207 -14.01 -22.49 -18.20
C ALA A 207 -14.06 -23.97 -18.68
N PRO A 208 -13.64 -24.95 -17.86
CA PRO A 208 -13.01 -24.83 -16.55
C PRO A 208 -11.46 -24.80 -16.62
N LEU A 209 -10.82 -24.17 -15.64
CA LEU A 209 -9.36 -24.21 -15.45
C LEU A 209 -8.94 -25.45 -14.64
N PRO A 210 -7.84 -26.13 -15.00
CA PRO A 210 -7.27 -27.20 -14.18
C PRO A 210 -6.81 -26.68 -12.81
N GLU A 211 -7.09 -27.43 -11.74
CA GLU A 211 -6.69 -27.04 -10.37
C GLU A 211 -5.16 -26.89 -10.23
N ALA A 212 -4.40 -27.76 -10.89
CA ALA A 212 -2.94 -27.69 -10.93
C ALA A 212 -2.40 -26.37 -11.52
N LEU A 213 -3.13 -25.78 -12.49
CA LEU A 213 -2.76 -24.48 -13.06
C LEU A 213 -3.00 -23.35 -12.04
N LEU A 214 -4.12 -23.40 -11.30
CA LEU A 214 -4.41 -22.42 -10.25
C LEU A 214 -3.34 -22.46 -9.15
N ASP A 215 -2.92 -23.65 -8.74
CA ASP A 215 -1.87 -23.84 -7.73
C ASP A 215 -0.51 -23.31 -8.22
N ALA A 216 -0.17 -23.55 -9.49
CA ALA A 216 1.06 -23.03 -10.08
C ALA A 216 1.08 -21.49 -10.15
N VAL A 217 -0.07 -20.88 -10.48
CA VAL A 217 -0.18 -19.40 -10.47
C VAL A 217 -0.04 -18.84 -9.06
N LEU A 218 -0.61 -19.49 -8.04
CA LEU A 218 -0.43 -19.06 -6.65
C LEU A 218 1.02 -19.17 -6.19
N ALA A 219 1.71 -20.25 -6.56
CA ALA A 219 3.14 -20.40 -6.25
C ALA A 219 3.98 -19.28 -6.90
N TYR A 220 3.61 -18.85 -8.11
CA TYR A 220 4.23 -17.69 -8.74
C TYR A 220 3.91 -16.39 -8.01
N ILE A 221 2.65 -16.13 -7.63
CA ILE A 221 2.28 -14.92 -6.87
C ILE A 221 3.05 -14.82 -5.55
N ASP A 222 3.19 -15.93 -4.84
CA ASP A 222 3.85 -15.99 -3.53
C ASP A 222 5.36 -15.70 -3.61
N SER A 223 6.04 -16.23 -4.64
CA SER A 223 7.51 -16.18 -4.76
C SER A 223 8.04 -15.13 -5.74
N ALA A 224 7.23 -14.70 -6.71
CA ALA A 224 7.64 -13.93 -7.89
C ALA A 224 8.83 -14.53 -8.66
N ASP A 225 8.96 -15.87 -8.64
CA ASP A 225 10.05 -16.60 -9.31
C ASP A 225 9.78 -16.73 -10.82
N ILE A 226 10.68 -16.16 -11.63
CA ILE A 226 10.62 -16.24 -13.10
C ILE A 226 10.64 -17.68 -13.62
N VAL A 227 11.25 -18.62 -12.89
CA VAL A 227 11.28 -20.04 -13.28
C VAL A 227 9.89 -20.65 -13.22
N LEU A 228 9.06 -20.26 -12.23
CA LEU A 228 7.67 -20.69 -12.15
C LEU A 228 6.83 -20.06 -13.26
N LEU A 229 7.10 -18.81 -13.62
CA LEU A 229 6.43 -18.14 -14.74
C LEU A 229 6.75 -18.81 -16.09
N ASP A 230 8.00 -19.22 -16.30
CA ASP A 230 8.41 -20.00 -17.49
C ASP A 230 7.80 -21.42 -17.48
N GLN A 231 7.73 -22.05 -16.31
CA GLN A 231 7.06 -23.35 -16.14
C GLN A 231 5.57 -23.27 -16.51
N LEU A 232 4.88 -22.18 -16.12
CA LEU A 232 3.48 -21.95 -16.51
C LEU A 232 3.28 -21.97 -18.03
N GLN A 233 4.18 -21.35 -18.81
CA GLN A 233 4.12 -21.40 -20.27
C GLN A 233 4.35 -22.81 -20.82
N ARG A 234 5.32 -23.54 -20.26
CA ARG A 234 5.76 -24.84 -20.78
C ARG A 234 4.76 -25.96 -20.47
N GLU A 235 4.16 -25.94 -19.29
CA GLU A 235 3.23 -26.99 -18.84
C GLU A 235 1.80 -26.77 -19.36
N TRP A 236 1.40 -25.51 -19.56
CA TRP A 236 0.06 -25.16 -20.04
C TRP A 236 0.11 -24.30 -21.32
N PRO A 237 0.60 -24.84 -22.45
CA PRO A 237 0.77 -24.07 -23.69
C PRO A 237 -0.55 -23.61 -24.32
N THR A 238 -1.69 -24.12 -23.84
CA THR A 238 -3.03 -23.65 -24.25
C THR A 238 -3.42 -22.33 -23.60
N TRP A 239 -2.75 -21.95 -22.51
CA TRP A 239 -3.03 -20.77 -21.70
C TRP A 239 -1.87 -19.79 -21.86
N GLN A 240 -2.17 -18.64 -22.45
CA GLN A 240 -1.21 -17.59 -22.73
C GLN A 240 -1.18 -16.59 -21.57
N PRO A 241 -0.06 -16.50 -20.83
CA PRO A 241 0.11 -15.51 -19.79
C PRO A 241 0.25 -14.12 -20.39
N GLN A 242 -0.35 -13.12 -19.74
CA GLN A 242 -0.18 -11.72 -20.08
C GLN A 242 -0.07 -10.91 -18.80
N TYR A 243 0.83 -9.94 -18.80
CA TYR A 243 0.88 -8.93 -17.75
C TYR A 243 -0.05 -7.77 -18.11
N LEU A 244 -0.85 -7.31 -17.17
CA LEU A 244 -1.65 -6.10 -17.28
C LEU A 244 -1.36 -5.19 -16.08
N LEU A 245 -0.88 -3.98 -16.36
CA LEU A 245 -0.90 -2.88 -15.41
C LEU A 245 -2.23 -2.14 -15.56
N ASP A 246 -3.01 -2.12 -14.49
CA ASP A 246 -4.31 -1.45 -14.47
C ASP A 246 -4.12 0.06 -14.39
N THR A 247 -4.58 0.79 -15.41
CA THR A 247 -4.39 2.25 -15.46
C THR A 247 -5.17 3.01 -14.40
N ASP A 248 -6.25 2.42 -13.88
CA ASP A 248 -7.11 3.04 -12.88
C ASP A 248 -6.54 2.88 -11.47
N SER A 249 -6.14 1.67 -11.07
CA SER A 249 -5.65 1.40 -9.72
C SER A 249 -4.14 1.31 -9.54
N GLY A 250 -3.37 1.25 -10.64
CA GLY A 250 -1.94 0.96 -10.61
C GLY A 250 -1.58 -0.48 -10.22
N MET A 251 -2.58 -1.33 -9.98
CA MET A 251 -2.35 -2.73 -9.62
C MET A 251 -1.90 -3.55 -10.83
N ALA A 252 -1.04 -4.55 -10.56
CA ALA A 252 -0.54 -5.47 -11.56
C ALA A 252 -1.28 -6.80 -11.53
N PHE A 253 -1.65 -7.29 -12.71
CA PHE A 253 -2.39 -8.52 -12.91
C PHE A 253 -1.68 -9.45 -13.89
N LEU A 254 -1.72 -10.74 -13.59
CA LEU A 254 -1.49 -11.81 -14.55
C LEU A 254 -2.83 -12.28 -15.09
N LEU A 255 -2.98 -12.26 -16.41
CA LEU A 255 -4.15 -12.75 -17.12
C LEU A 255 -3.77 -14.03 -17.86
N LEU A 256 -4.60 -15.06 -17.75
CA LEU A 256 -4.48 -16.26 -18.59
C LEU A 256 -5.64 -16.29 -19.58
N SER A 257 -5.31 -16.24 -20.87
CA SER A 257 -6.29 -16.41 -21.95
C SER A 257 -6.00 -17.69 -22.73
N ASP A 258 -7.02 -18.35 -23.24
CA ASP A 258 -6.81 -19.49 -24.13
C ASP A 258 -6.31 -19.05 -25.52
N ASN A 259 -5.97 -20.01 -26.39
CA ASN A 259 -5.53 -19.75 -27.76
C ASN A 259 -6.58 -19.07 -28.66
N THR A 260 -7.84 -18.98 -28.22
CA THR A 260 -8.91 -18.26 -28.92
C THR A 260 -9.12 -16.84 -28.37
N GLY A 261 -8.37 -16.45 -27.34
CA GLY A 261 -8.45 -15.14 -26.70
C GLY A 261 -9.51 -15.06 -25.61
N HIS A 262 -10.10 -16.19 -25.19
CA HIS A 262 -11.04 -16.22 -24.09
C HIS A 262 -10.32 -16.15 -22.75
N LEU A 263 -10.79 -15.30 -21.85
CA LEU A 263 -10.16 -15.06 -20.56
C LEU A 263 -10.56 -16.17 -19.57
N GLY A 264 -9.58 -16.90 -19.03
CA GLY A 264 -9.86 -17.92 -18.02
C GLY A 264 -9.62 -17.44 -16.59
N LEU A 265 -8.51 -16.74 -16.36
CA LEU A 265 -8.03 -16.37 -15.03
C LEU A 265 -7.60 -14.91 -14.99
N ILE A 266 -7.95 -14.23 -13.90
CA ILE A 266 -7.38 -12.96 -13.49
C ILE A 266 -6.70 -13.18 -12.15
N ALA A 267 -5.40 -12.90 -12.08
CA ALA A 267 -4.57 -13.13 -10.92
C ALA A 267 -3.92 -11.82 -10.50
N GLN A 268 -4.15 -11.35 -9.27
CA GLN A 268 -3.49 -10.16 -8.75
C GLN A 268 -2.07 -10.53 -8.32
N LEU A 269 -1.07 -9.78 -8.78
CA LEU A 269 0.35 -10.09 -8.53
C LEU A 269 0.85 -9.64 -7.16
N ALA A 270 0.08 -8.81 -6.46
CA ALA A 270 0.33 -8.41 -5.08
C ALA A 270 -1.01 -8.34 -4.30
N PRO A 271 -1.65 -9.48 -4.03
CA PRO A 271 -2.93 -9.50 -3.33
C PRO A 271 -2.76 -9.18 -1.85
N ARG A 272 -3.76 -8.54 -1.23
CA ARG A 272 -3.83 -8.44 0.25
C ARG A 272 -4.28 -9.74 0.88
N ASN A 273 -5.02 -10.55 0.13
CA ASN A 273 -5.57 -11.81 0.60
C ASN A 273 -5.30 -12.92 -0.42
N MET A 274 -4.69 -14.02 0.02
CA MET A 274 -4.43 -15.22 -0.80
C MET A 274 -5.70 -16.04 -1.16
N ALA A 275 -6.89 -15.52 -0.84
CA ALA A 275 -8.15 -16.14 -1.19
C ALA A 275 -8.36 -16.29 -2.70
N ARG A 276 -9.02 -17.39 -3.07
CA ARG A 276 -9.50 -17.67 -4.43
C ARG A 276 -10.97 -17.28 -4.51
N LYS A 277 -11.36 -16.57 -5.56
CA LYS A 277 -12.76 -16.26 -5.87
C LYS A 277 -13.19 -17.03 -7.12
N VAL A 278 -14.30 -17.74 -6.98
CA VAL A 278 -15.02 -18.38 -8.08
C VAL A 278 -16.27 -17.59 -8.33
N SER A 279 -16.53 -17.23 -9.58
CA SER A 279 -17.75 -16.52 -9.95
C SER A 279 -18.49 -17.22 -11.09
N PRO A 280 -19.84 -17.23 -11.06
CA PRO A 280 -20.62 -17.63 -12.23
C PRO A 280 -20.33 -16.71 -13.41
N LEU A 281 -20.28 -17.27 -14.61
CA LEU A 281 -20.06 -16.52 -15.87
C LEU A 281 -21.02 -15.33 -16.04
N VAL A 282 -22.27 -15.48 -15.58
CA VAL A 282 -23.35 -14.48 -15.70
C VAL A 282 -23.04 -13.19 -14.91
N GLN A 283 -22.11 -13.23 -13.95
CA GLN A 283 -21.79 -12.11 -13.06
C GLN A 283 -20.36 -11.58 -13.24
N ALA A 284 -19.74 -11.81 -14.40
CA ALA A 284 -18.32 -11.53 -14.62
C ALA A 284 -17.91 -10.07 -14.31
N THR A 285 -18.63 -9.07 -14.82
CA THR A 285 -18.30 -7.66 -14.61
C THR A 285 -18.33 -7.25 -13.13
N SER A 286 -19.40 -7.61 -12.41
CA SER A 286 -19.48 -7.33 -10.96
C SER A 286 -18.43 -8.11 -10.17
N ALA A 287 -18.14 -9.35 -10.58
CA ALA A 287 -17.15 -10.17 -9.91
C ALA A 287 -15.74 -9.60 -10.01
N ILE A 288 -15.37 -9.03 -11.16
CA ILE A 288 -14.09 -8.35 -11.41
C ILE A 288 -13.98 -7.09 -10.55
N ALA A 289 -15.02 -6.27 -10.50
CA ALA A 289 -15.03 -5.05 -9.67
C ALA A 289 -14.84 -5.39 -8.18
N ASP A 290 -15.63 -6.35 -7.68
CA ASP A 290 -15.52 -6.83 -6.30
C ASP A 290 -14.15 -7.48 -6.03
N PHE A 291 -13.60 -8.23 -6.98
CA PHE A 291 -12.28 -8.87 -6.87
C PHE A 291 -11.17 -7.83 -6.71
N LYS A 292 -11.20 -6.78 -7.54
CA LYS A 292 -10.28 -5.64 -7.47
C LYS A 292 -10.41 -4.91 -6.13
N GLN A 293 -11.63 -4.70 -5.64
CA GLN A 293 -11.86 -4.05 -4.35
C GLN A 293 -11.37 -4.89 -3.15
N GLN A 294 -11.58 -6.20 -3.18
CA GLN A 294 -11.17 -7.12 -2.10
C GLN A 294 -9.70 -7.53 -2.17
N GLN A 295 -8.99 -7.17 -3.25
CA GLN A 295 -7.58 -7.48 -3.49
C GLN A 295 -7.24 -8.96 -3.26
N GLN A 296 -8.05 -9.84 -3.82
CA GLN A 296 -7.89 -11.28 -3.72
C GLN A 296 -6.83 -11.79 -4.69
N ALA A 297 -6.26 -12.97 -4.45
CA ALA A 297 -5.20 -13.52 -5.30
C ALA A 297 -5.70 -13.94 -6.68
N LEU A 298 -6.80 -14.70 -6.74
CA LEU A 298 -7.30 -15.27 -7.99
C LEU A 298 -8.79 -15.03 -8.17
N LEU A 299 -9.19 -14.71 -9.39
CA LEU A 299 -10.57 -14.75 -9.89
C LEU A 299 -10.64 -15.65 -11.12
N TYR A 300 -11.46 -16.69 -11.04
CA TYR A 300 -11.79 -17.55 -12.17
C TYR A 300 -13.28 -17.87 -12.19
N PHE A 301 -13.73 -18.45 -13.30
CA PHE A 301 -15.15 -18.62 -13.59
C PHE A 301 -15.54 -20.09 -13.75
N GLN A 302 -16.78 -20.40 -13.36
CA GLN A 302 -17.41 -21.71 -13.54
C GLN A 302 -18.86 -21.52 -14.01
N ASP A 303 -19.40 -22.54 -14.69
CA ASP A 303 -20.80 -22.62 -15.13
C ASP A 303 -21.78 -22.76 -13.95
#